data_AF-A0A0D0L3H5-F1
#
_entry.id   AF-A0A0D0L3H5-F1
#
_cell.length_a   1.000
_cell.length_b   1.000
_cell.length_c   1.000
_cell.angle_alpha   90.00
_cell.angle_beta   90.00
_cell.angle_gamma   90.00
#
_symmetry.space_group_name_H-M   'P 1'
#
loop_
_entity.id
_entity.type
_entity.pdbx_description
1 polymer ?
#
loop_
_entity_poly.entity_id
_entity_poly.type
_entity_poly.pdbx_seq_one_letter_code
_entity_poly.pdbx_strand_id
1 'polypeptide(L)'
;MRERRRRVLVDAGTGDGRTSSGELRIELAHRVGVHRRETAARVSEAVASARRADLRQIPAGVMEEIDAASARLTAEVDAAFGRRGAVGTVIAAGGSSTDQPAPPGGRWTSEDVLAGIVGASAGAGVGRAGAWAMSVGGLLASVVAVLGAVSMATAVVGTRATASSRARLRRWAIEVVADAAATWERDIASRILAADASAADLAVSRARDRAARRDAALADVDAEIRDVSSRAASRAAAYQRDLEILERGTDDRPRASKHENG
;
A
#
# COMPACT_ATOMS: atom_id res chain seq x y z
N MET A 1 43.80 -14.51 11.27
CA MET A 1 42.52 -15.26 11.19
C MET A 1 41.33 -14.59 11.91
N ARG A 2 41.51 -13.86 13.02
CA ARG A 2 40.41 -13.20 13.75
C ARG A 2 39.71 -12.06 12.97
N GLU A 3 40.44 -11.33 12.11
CA GLU A 3 39.90 -10.26 11.26
C GLU A 3 38.90 -10.71 10.18
N ARG A 4 39.03 -11.95 9.68
CA ARG A 4 38.09 -12.50 8.67
C ARG A 4 36.75 -12.90 9.31
N ARG A 5 36.76 -13.39 10.56
CA ARG A 5 35.55 -13.73 11.30
C ARG A 5 34.69 -12.51 11.65
N ARG A 6 35.33 -11.35 11.91
CA ARG A 6 34.61 -10.10 12.24
C ARG A 6 33.88 -9.51 11.03
N ARG A 7 34.43 -9.65 9.82
CA ARG A 7 33.77 -9.19 8.58
C ARG A 7 32.56 -10.05 8.18
N VAL A 8 32.58 -11.35 8.45
CA VAL A 8 31.47 -12.26 8.12
C VAL A 8 30.25 -12.09 9.04
N LEU A 9 30.42 -11.50 10.22
CA LEU A 9 29.32 -11.20 11.15
C LEU A 9 28.66 -9.84 10.92
N VAL A 10 29.34 -8.90 10.25
CA VAL A 10 28.79 -7.58 9.91
C VAL A 10 27.90 -7.63 8.67
N ASP A 11 28.08 -8.65 7.81
CA ASP A 11 27.26 -8.90 6.61
C ASP A 11 25.98 -9.72 6.90
N ALA A 12 25.56 -9.80 8.17
CA ALA A 12 24.29 -10.37 8.58
C ALA A 12 23.14 -9.42 8.22
N GLY A 13 22.93 -9.22 6.92
CA GLY A 13 21.93 -8.38 6.25
C GLY A 13 20.48 -8.80 6.52
N THR A 14 20.06 -8.73 7.77
CA THR A 14 18.66 -8.80 8.19
C THR A 14 18.13 -7.43 8.63
N GLY A 15 18.99 -6.42 8.78
CA GLY A 15 18.61 -5.04 9.08
C GLY A 15 18.15 -4.26 7.84
N ASP A 16 18.85 -4.43 6.71
CA ASP A 16 18.67 -3.62 5.50
C ASP A 16 17.26 -3.76 4.86
N GLY A 17 16.72 -4.98 4.86
CA GLY A 17 15.37 -5.25 4.34
C GLY A 17 14.23 -4.63 5.18
N ARG A 18 14.39 -4.57 6.52
CA ARG A 18 13.34 -3.98 7.39
C ARG A 18 13.36 -2.47 7.33
N THR A 19 14.56 -1.87 7.30
CA THR A 19 14.70 -0.42 7.18
C THR A 19 14.18 0.06 5.82
N SER A 20 14.50 -0.65 4.73
CA SER A 20 14.00 -0.30 3.39
C SER A 20 12.49 -0.46 3.21
N SER A 21 11.86 -1.46 3.86
CA SER A 21 10.39 -1.60 3.87
C SER A 21 9.72 -0.49 4.68
N GLY A 22 10.30 -0.11 5.84
CA GLY A 22 9.83 1.02 6.64
C GLY A 22 9.87 2.35 5.89
N GLU A 23 10.97 2.63 5.20
CA GLU A 23 11.12 3.82 4.36
C GLU A 23 10.14 3.83 3.19
N LEU A 24 9.94 2.70 2.52
CA LEU A 24 8.96 2.56 1.43
C LEU A 24 7.53 2.86 1.93
N ARG A 25 7.15 2.32 3.11
CA ARG A 25 5.84 2.58 3.72
C ARG A 25 5.62 4.08 3.96
N ILE A 26 6.62 4.76 4.52
CA ILE A 26 6.54 6.20 4.80
C ILE A 26 6.45 7.00 3.49
N GLU A 27 7.29 6.67 2.50
CA GLU A 27 7.31 7.31 1.18
C GLU A 27 5.94 7.17 0.48
N LEU A 28 5.38 5.96 0.45
CA LEU A 28 4.10 5.70 -0.21
C LEU A 28 2.92 6.33 0.56
N ALA A 29 2.92 6.27 1.90
CA ALA A 29 1.90 6.96 2.70
C ALA A 29 1.91 8.48 2.46
N HIS A 30 3.11 9.07 2.34
CA HIS A 30 3.24 10.48 1.98
C HIS A 30 2.64 10.79 0.60
N ARG A 31 2.93 9.97 -0.41
CA ARG A 31 2.38 10.14 -1.78
C ARG A 31 0.86 10.03 -1.83
N VAL A 32 0.28 9.05 -1.14
CA VAL A 32 -1.19 8.94 -1.01
C VAL A 32 -1.77 10.22 -0.40
N GLY A 33 -1.14 10.72 0.67
CA GLY A 33 -1.56 11.97 1.30
C GLY A 33 -1.49 13.19 0.38
N VAL A 34 -0.51 13.24 -0.53
CA VAL A 34 -0.41 14.28 -1.58
C VAL A 34 -1.54 14.11 -2.60
N HIS A 35 -1.68 12.93 -3.21
CA HIS A 35 -2.72 12.65 -4.22
C HIS A 35 -4.13 12.90 -3.68
N ARG A 36 -4.42 12.50 -2.44
CA ARG A 36 -5.71 12.78 -1.77
C ARG A 36 -6.00 14.27 -1.69
N ARG A 37 -5.03 15.08 -1.26
CA ARG A 37 -5.20 16.54 -1.11
C ARG A 37 -5.36 17.24 -2.45
N GLU A 38 -4.56 16.87 -3.44
CA GLU A 38 -4.65 17.43 -4.78
C GLU A 38 -5.98 17.08 -5.46
N THR A 39 -6.38 15.81 -5.39
CA THR A 39 -7.67 15.36 -5.95
C THR A 39 -8.83 16.07 -5.25
N ALA A 40 -8.83 16.15 -3.92
CA ALA A 40 -9.86 16.87 -3.16
C ALA A 40 -9.93 18.37 -3.53
N ALA A 41 -8.78 19.01 -3.77
CA ALA A 41 -8.72 20.40 -4.18
C ALA A 41 -9.30 20.61 -5.58
N ARG A 42 -8.88 19.81 -6.58
CA ARG A 42 -9.38 19.87 -7.96
C ARG A 42 -10.89 19.60 -8.02
N VAL A 43 -11.35 18.58 -7.30
CA VAL A 43 -12.77 18.24 -7.19
C VAL A 43 -13.56 19.37 -6.53
N SER A 44 -13.05 19.95 -5.44
CA SER A 44 -13.71 21.09 -4.77
C SER A 44 -13.80 22.32 -5.66
N GLU A 45 -12.75 22.61 -6.43
CA GLU A 45 -12.69 23.71 -7.39
C GLU A 45 -13.67 23.51 -8.56
N ALA A 46 -13.74 22.28 -9.10
CA ALA A 46 -14.70 21.92 -10.14
C ALA A 46 -16.15 22.12 -9.65
N VAL A 47 -16.47 21.68 -8.42
CA VAL A 47 -17.81 21.88 -7.83
C VAL A 47 -18.08 23.37 -7.54
N ALA A 48 -17.08 24.13 -7.12
CA ALA A 48 -17.21 25.55 -6.79
C ALA A 48 -17.46 26.42 -8.04
N SER A 49 -16.80 26.10 -9.15
CA SER A 49 -16.88 26.83 -10.43
C SER A 49 -18.08 26.41 -11.30
N ALA A 50 -18.67 25.24 -11.06
CA ALA A 50 -19.79 24.69 -11.83
C ALA A 50 -21.02 25.60 -11.90
N ARG A 51 -21.52 25.91 -13.10
CA ARG A 51 -22.81 26.61 -13.27
C ARG A 51 -23.97 25.61 -13.15
N ARG A 52 -25.19 26.13 -13.04
CA ARG A 52 -26.42 25.30 -12.89
C ARG A 52 -26.58 24.26 -13.99
N ALA A 53 -26.19 24.59 -15.23
CA ALA A 53 -26.24 23.68 -16.37
C ALA A 53 -25.23 22.53 -16.25
N ASP A 54 -24.08 22.78 -15.61
CA ASP A 54 -22.95 21.85 -15.53
C ASP A 54 -23.08 20.86 -14.36
N LEU A 55 -23.95 21.15 -13.38
CA LEU A 55 -24.12 20.33 -12.17
C LEU A 55 -24.44 18.86 -12.45
N ARG A 56 -25.04 18.55 -13.62
CA ARG A 56 -25.35 17.17 -14.04
C ARG A 56 -24.12 16.39 -14.51
N GLN A 57 -23.09 17.09 -14.99
CA GLN A 57 -21.85 16.49 -15.51
C GLN A 57 -20.78 16.34 -14.43
N ILE A 58 -20.89 17.09 -13.33
CA ILE A 58 -19.92 17.07 -12.23
C ILE A 58 -19.64 15.65 -11.68
N PRO A 59 -20.63 14.77 -11.44
CA PRO A 59 -20.34 13.44 -10.96
C PRO A 59 -19.42 12.63 -11.89
N ALA A 60 -19.63 12.71 -13.20
CA ALA A 60 -18.79 12.03 -14.18
C ALA A 60 -17.36 12.59 -14.19
N GLY A 61 -17.21 13.92 -14.12
CA GLY A 61 -15.88 14.55 -14.05
C GLY A 61 -15.12 14.24 -12.75
N VAL A 62 -15.82 14.10 -11.62
CA VAL A 62 -15.20 13.67 -10.35
C VAL A 62 -14.66 12.24 -10.46
N MET A 63 -15.44 11.34 -11.08
CA MET A 63 -15.01 9.96 -11.32
C MET A 63 -13.79 9.90 -12.25
N GLU A 64 -13.81 10.64 -13.35
CA GLU A 64 -12.69 10.71 -14.29
C GLU A 64 -11.40 11.23 -13.62
N GLU A 65 -11.50 12.25 -12.76
CA GLU A 65 -10.32 12.75 -12.03
C GLU A 65 -9.79 11.73 -11.02
N ILE A 66 -10.67 10.96 -10.37
CA ILE A 66 -10.28 9.89 -9.45
C ILE A 66 -9.61 8.74 -10.18
N ASP A 67 -10.14 8.34 -11.34
CA ASP A 67 -9.54 7.30 -12.18
C ASP A 67 -8.15 7.74 -12.67
N ALA A 68 -8.02 8.99 -13.12
CA ALA A 68 -6.74 9.57 -13.53
C ALA A 68 -5.74 9.67 -12.36
N ALA A 69 -6.20 10.06 -11.16
CA ALA A 69 -5.38 10.06 -9.95
C ALA A 69 -4.94 8.63 -9.56
N SER A 70 -5.85 7.66 -9.64
CA SER A 70 -5.55 6.25 -9.37
C SER A 70 -4.49 5.71 -10.32
N ALA A 71 -4.63 5.95 -11.62
CA ALA A 71 -3.66 5.52 -12.62
C ALA A 71 -2.26 6.12 -12.40
N ARG A 72 -2.20 7.42 -12.04
CA ARG A 72 -0.93 8.09 -11.69
C ARG A 72 -0.28 7.46 -10.46
N LEU A 73 -1.06 7.25 -9.41
CA LEU A 73 -0.57 6.63 -8.17
C LEU A 73 -0.06 5.21 -8.42
N THR A 74 -0.80 4.39 -9.17
CA THR A 74 -0.39 3.03 -9.53
C THR A 74 0.97 3.04 -10.23
N ALA A 75 1.16 3.91 -11.23
CA ALA A 75 2.43 4.04 -11.94
C ALA A 75 3.58 4.48 -11.02
N GLU A 76 3.34 5.41 -10.09
CA GLU A 76 4.35 5.84 -9.12
C GLU A 76 4.73 4.75 -8.11
N VAL A 77 3.73 3.98 -7.66
CA VAL A 77 3.92 2.82 -6.77
C VAL A 77 4.72 1.74 -7.50
N ASP A 78 4.35 1.40 -8.73
CA ASP A 78 5.08 0.45 -9.57
C ASP A 78 6.54 0.86 -9.75
N ALA A 79 6.78 2.14 -10.04
CA ALA A 79 8.13 2.68 -10.15
C ALA A 79 8.91 2.60 -8.82
N ALA A 80 8.25 2.82 -7.68
CA ALA A 80 8.88 2.73 -6.36
C ALA A 80 9.28 1.29 -5.99
N PHE A 81 8.44 0.31 -6.32
CA PHE A 81 8.76 -1.11 -6.16
C PHE A 81 9.85 -1.55 -7.15
N GLY A 82 9.78 -1.11 -8.41
CA GLY A 82 10.77 -1.40 -9.45
C GLY A 82 12.18 -0.93 -9.07
N ARG A 83 12.32 0.28 -8.51
CA ARG A 83 13.61 0.80 -8.02
C ARG A 83 14.23 -0.04 -6.91
N ARG A 84 13.41 -0.77 -6.13
CA ARG A 84 13.86 -1.61 -5.01
C ARG A 84 14.07 -3.07 -5.41
N GLY A 85 13.89 -3.42 -6.68
CA GLY A 85 14.05 -4.80 -7.16
C GLY A 85 13.01 -5.77 -6.63
N ALA A 86 11.90 -5.25 -6.07
CA ALA A 86 10.77 -6.07 -5.67
C ALA A 86 10.00 -6.44 -6.95
N VAL A 87 10.14 -7.69 -7.39
CA VAL A 87 9.37 -8.22 -8.53
C VAL A 87 7.92 -8.34 -8.09
N GLY A 88 7.07 -7.49 -8.65
CA GLY A 88 5.68 -7.37 -8.27
C GLY A 88 4.90 -8.64 -8.58
N THR A 89 4.39 -9.29 -7.54
CA THR A 89 3.08 -9.94 -7.66
C THR A 89 2.06 -8.82 -7.78
N VAL A 90 1.62 -8.57 -9.02
CA VAL A 90 0.44 -7.77 -9.30
C VAL A 90 -0.75 -8.57 -8.79
N ILE A 91 -1.01 -8.48 -7.48
CA ILE A 91 -2.38 -8.56 -7.02
C ILE A 91 -2.95 -7.19 -7.33
N ALA A 92 -3.40 -7.00 -8.57
CA ALA A 92 -4.45 -6.04 -8.80
C ALA A 92 -5.57 -6.50 -7.87
N ALA A 93 -5.76 -5.81 -6.75
CA ALA A 93 -6.97 -5.99 -5.97
C ALA A 93 -8.11 -5.69 -6.95
N GLY A 94 -8.70 -6.76 -7.48
CA GLY A 94 -9.79 -6.70 -8.43
C GLY A 94 -10.80 -5.73 -7.85
N GLY A 95 -11.13 -4.71 -8.64
CA GLY A 95 -12.01 -3.64 -8.21
C GLY A 95 -13.25 -4.23 -7.56
N SER A 96 -13.35 -4.10 -6.23
CA SER A 96 -14.62 -4.19 -5.55
C SER A 96 -15.37 -2.88 -5.80
N SER A 97 -15.76 -2.71 -7.06
CA SER A 97 -16.84 -1.83 -7.46
C SER A 97 -18.12 -2.40 -6.85
N THR A 98 -18.59 -1.85 -5.73
CA THR A 98 -20.02 -1.95 -5.39
C THR A 98 -20.55 -0.89 -4.42
N ASP A 99 -19.72 -0.19 -3.64
CA ASP A 99 -20.26 0.70 -2.57
C ASP A 99 -19.86 2.17 -2.70
N GLN A 100 -19.63 2.62 -3.94
CA GLN A 100 -19.40 4.04 -4.15
C GLN A 100 -20.74 4.77 -3.95
N PRO A 101 -20.80 5.81 -3.09
CA PRO A 101 -22.06 6.46 -2.75
C PRO A 101 -22.71 6.97 -4.03
N ALA A 102 -23.98 6.60 -4.23
CA ALA A 102 -24.71 7.00 -5.42
C ALA A 102 -24.71 8.54 -5.54
N PRO A 103 -24.46 9.11 -6.73
CA PRO A 103 -24.49 10.55 -6.90
C PRO A 103 -25.87 11.08 -6.51
N PRO A 104 -25.95 12.27 -5.86
CA PRO A 104 -27.23 12.86 -5.50
C PRO A 104 -28.07 13.03 -6.77
N GLY A 105 -29.17 12.27 -6.85
CA GLY A 105 -29.98 12.14 -8.06
C GLY A 105 -30.50 13.49 -8.55
N GLY A 106 -30.22 13.82 -9.82
CA GLY A 106 -30.68 15.05 -10.48
C GLY A 106 -32.14 15.06 -10.92
N ARG A 107 -32.97 14.14 -10.41
CA ARG A 107 -34.41 14.11 -10.68
C ARG A 107 -35.08 14.95 -9.60
N TRP A 108 -35.53 16.15 -9.96
CA TRP A 108 -36.60 16.80 -9.21
C TRP A 108 -37.76 15.83 -9.20
N THR A 109 -38.02 15.18 -8.08
CA THR A 109 -39.26 14.44 -7.91
C THR A 109 -40.39 15.45 -8.03
N SER A 110 -41.55 15.03 -8.56
CA SER A 110 -42.77 15.87 -8.58
C SER A 110 -43.09 16.44 -7.18
N GLU A 111 -42.61 15.77 -6.14
CA GLU A 111 -42.63 16.16 -4.73
C GLU A 111 -41.78 17.40 -4.41
N ASP A 112 -40.59 17.58 -5.01
CA ASP A 112 -39.77 18.79 -4.84
C ASP A 112 -40.39 20.01 -5.56
N VAL A 113 -41.10 19.78 -6.66
CA VAL A 113 -41.88 20.82 -7.36
C VAL A 113 -43.09 21.21 -6.53
N LEU A 114 -43.78 20.24 -5.93
CA LEU A 114 -44.88 20.48 -5.01
C LEU A 114 -44.40 21.17 -3.72
N ALA A 115 -43.24 20.80 -3.16
CA ALA A 115 -42.66 21.45 -1.99
C ALA A 115 -42.20 22.90 -2.29
N GLY A 116 -41.73 23.17 -3.52
CA GLY A 116 -41.45 24.53 -3.98
C GLY A 116 -42.71 25.39 -4.11
N ILE A 117 -43.79 24.83 -4.65
CA ILE A 117 -45.09 25.49 -4.80
C ILE A 117 -45.76 25.71 -3.43
N VAL A 118 -45.72 24.72 -2.55
CA VAL A 118 -46.28 24.79 -1.19
C VAL A 118 -45.46 25.72 -0.29
N GLY A 119 -44.13 25.69 -0.38
CA GLY A 119 -43.24 26.61 0.33
C GLY A 119 -43.39 28.06 -0.10
N ALA A 120 -43.64 28.31 -1.39
CA ALA A 120 -43.99 29.63 -1.91
C ALA A 120 -45.36 30.11 -1.39
N SER A 121 -46.29 29.20 -1.14
CA SER A 121 -47.63 29.53 -0.60
C SER A 121 -47.65 29.80 0.92
N ALA A 122 -46.69 29.24 1.67
CA ALA A 122 -46.66 29.37 3.13
C ALA A 122 -45.82 30.55 3.66
N GLY A 123 -44.87 31.09 2.87
CA GLY A 123 -43.84 32.01 3.37
C GLY A 123 -43.88 33.45 2.89
N ALA A 124 -44.64 33.78 1.85
CA ALA A 124 -44.64 35.13 1.29
C ALA A 124 -46.01 35.77 1.45
N GLY A 125 -46.08 36.89 2.17
CA GLY A 125 -47.24 37.78 2.29
C GLY A 125 -47.63 38.46 0.96
N VAL A 126 -47.69 37.71 -0.13
CA VAL A 126 -48.16 38.14 -1.46
C VAL A 126 -49.61 38.61 -1.38
N GLY A 127 -50.42 37.98 -0.52
CA GLY A 127 -51.79 38.43 -0.24
C GLY A 127 -51.87 39.84 0.38
N ARG A 128 -50.87 40.25 1.17
CA ARG A 128 -50.84 41.59 1.79
C ARG A 128 -50.30 42.67 0.84
N ALA A 129 -49.32 42.34 0.01
CA ALA A 129 -48.77 43.27 -0.99
C ALA A 129 -49.76 43.56 -2.13
N GLY A 130 -50.51 42.56 -2.59
CA GLY A 130 -51.57 42.74 -3.59
C GLY A 130 -52.72 43.62 -3.08
N ALA A 131 -53.14 43.42 -1.82
CA ALA A 131 -54.18 44.23 -1.19
C ALA A 131 -53.77 45.70 -1.01
N TRP A 132 -52.49 45.96 -0.66
CA TRP A 132 -51.96 47.32 -0.50
C TRP A 132 -51.79 48.05 -1.84
N ALA A 133 -51.33 47.35 -2.89
CA ALA A 133 -51.21 47.93 -4.23
C ALA A 133 -52.58 48.26 -4.87
N MET A 134 -53.61 47.46 -4.55
CA MET A 134 -54.98 47.70 -5.00
C MET A 134 -55.62 48.93 -4.34
N SER A 135 -55.16 49.33 -3.13
CA SER A 135 -55.65 50.53 -2.46
C SER A 135 -54.98 51.83 -2.92
N VAL A 136 -53.84 51.77 -3.62
CA VAL A 136 -53.03 52.95 -3.99
C VAL A 136 -52.96 53.20 -5.50
N GLY A 137 -53.02 52.17 -6.35
CA GLY A 137 -52.72 52.31 -7.79
C GLY A 137 -53.64 51.58 -8.77
N GLY A 138 -54.74 51.01 -8.31
CA GLY A 138 -55.68 50.26 -9.15
C GLY A 138 -55.14 48.91 -9.65
N LEU A 139 -55.96 48.23 -10.45
CA LEU A 139 -55.78 46.82 -10.87
C LEU A 139 -54.48 46.56 -11.65
N LEU A 140 -53.97 47.54 -12.40
CA LEU A 140 -52.71 47.40 -13.14
C LEU A 140 -51.48 47.46 -12.23
N ALA A 141 -51.48 48.33 -11.22
CA ALA A 141 -50.37 48.44 -10.27
C ALA A 141 -50.26 47.19 -9.37
N SER A 142 -51.39 46.59 -8.99
CA SER A 142 -51.41 45.35 -8.22
C SER A 142 -50.91 44.14 -9.03
N VAL A 143 -51.26 44.04 -10.31
CA VAL A 143 -50.76 42.97 -11.21
C VAL A 143 -49.25 43.07 -11.42
N VAL A 144 -48.71 44.28 -11.66
CA VAL A 144 -47.26 44.50 -11.82
C VAL A 144 -46.50 44.19 -10.53
N ALA A 145 -47.03 44.60 -9.38
CA ALA A 145 -46.41 44.30 -8.07
C ALA A 145 -46.39 42.79 -7.77
N VAL A 146 -47.47 42.07 -8.08
CA VAL A 146 -47.55 40.60 -7.90
C VAL A 146 -46.58 39.88 -8.85
N LEU A 147 -46.51 40.28 -10.12
CA LEU A 147 -45.56 39.70 -11.08
C LEU A 147 -44.10 39.96 -10.69
N GLY A 148 -43.80 41.15 -10.17
CA GLY A 148 -42.48 41.50 -9.62
C GLY A 148 -42.13 40.66 -8.38
N ALA A 149 -43.08 40.46 -7.46
CA ALA A 149 -42.87 39.62 -6.28
C ALA A 149 -42.67 38.14 -6.65
N VAL A 150 -43.43 37.62 -7.61
CA VAL A 150 -43.31 36.24 -8.09
C VAL A 150 -41.99 36.03 -8.83
N SER A 151 -41.54 36.98 -9.66
CA SER A 151 -40.26 36.87 -10.36
C SER A 151 -39.08 36.90 -9.37
N MET A 152 -39.11 37.78 -8.37
CA MET A 152 -38.08 37.83 -7.32
C MET A 152 -38.09 36.56 -6.46
N ALA A 153 -39.26 36.07 -6.05
CA ALA A 153 -39.38 34.84 -5.28
C ALA A 153 -38.87 33.63 -6.09
N THR A 154 -39.19 33.55 -7.38
CA THR A 154 -38.70 32.49 -8.26
C THR A 154 -37.19 32.56 -8.44
N ALA A 155 -36.61 33.76 -8.52
CA ALA A 155 -35.16 33.95 -8.57
C ALA A 155 -34.48 33.54 -7.25
N VAL A 156 -35.04 33.88 -6.10
CA VAL A 156 -34.49 33.54 -4.77
C VAL A 156 -34.63 32.05 -4.47
N VAL A 157 -35.75 31.41 -4.81
CA VAL A 157 -35.91 29.96 -4.69
C VAL A 157 -34.97 29.25 -5.68
N GLY A 158 -34.82 29.80 -6.89
CA GLY A 158 -33.87 29.31 -7.89
C GLY A 158 -32.43 29.32 -7.41
N THR A 159 -31.98 30.39 -6.74
CA THR A 159 -30.62 30.51 -6.19
C THR A 159 -30.40 29.62 -4.97
N ARG A 160 -31.38 29.51 -4.07
CA ARG A 160 -31.32 28.60 -2.90
C ARG A 160 -31.29 27.12 -3.32
N ALA A 161 -32.05 26.74 -4.33
CA ALA A 161 -32.05 25.37 -4.87
C ALA A 161 -30.70 24.99 -5.52
N THR A 162 -30.04 25.95 -6.18
CA THR A 162 -28.68 25.72 -6.71
C THR A 162 -27.62 25.64 -5.62
N ALA A 163 -27.73 26.47 -4.56
CA ALA A 163 -26.80 26.44 -3.45
C ALA A 163 -26.90 25.12 -2.66
N SER A 164 -28.10 24.62 -2.40
CA SER A 164 -28.30 23.33 -1.72
C SER A 164 -27.82 22.15 -2.56
N SER A 165 -28.03 22.19 -3.87
CA SER A 165 -27.54 21.16 -4.79
C SER A 165 -26.01 21.13 -4.86
N ARG A 166 -25.36 22.30 -4.91
CA ARG A 166 -23.88 22.39 -4.84
C ARG A 166 -23.33 21.89 -3.51
N ALA A 167 -23.98 22.21 -2.39
CA ALA A 167 -23.55 21.74 -1.07
C ALA A 167 -23.63 20.20 -0.98
N ARG A 168 -24.72 19.60 -1.47
CA ARG A 168 -24.86 18.13 -1.56
C ARG A 168 -23.80 17.51 -2.47
N LEU A 169 -23.57 18.08 -3.65
CA LEU A 169 -22.54 17.61 -4.59
C LEU A 169 -21.13 17.72 -3.99
N ARG A 170 -20.82 18.81 -3.30
CA ARG A 170 -19.53 18.99 -2.61
C ARG A 170 -19.33 17.93 -1.54
N ARG A 171 -20.36 17.68 -0.72
CA ARG A 171 -20.31 16.65 0.32
C ARG A 171 -20.08 15.26 -0.30
N TRP A 172 -20.89 14.89 -1.28
CA TRP A 172 -20.75 13.64 -2.02
C TRP A 172 -19.35 13.49 -2.61
N ALA A 173 -18.84 14.54 -3.25
CA ALA A 173 -17.54 14.48 -3.90
C ALA A 173 -16.38 14.32 -2.89
N ILE A 174 -16.48 14.94 -1.70
CA ILE A 174 -15.51 14.74 -0.62
C ILE A 174 -15.59 13.30 -0.07
N GLU A 175 -16.80 12.76 0.12
CA GLU A 175 -17.01 11.39 0.57
C GLU A 175 -16.41 10.39 -0.43
N VAL A 176 -16.62 10.62 -1.72
CA VAL A 176 -16.04 9.79 -2.79
C VAL A 176 -14.51 9.86 -2.84
N VAL A 177 -13.93 11.05 -2.70
CA VAL A 177 -12.45 11.19 -2.64
C VAL A 177 -11.87 10.50 -1.39
N ALA A 178 -12.59 10.52 -0.27
CA ALA A 178 -12.17 9.81 0.94
C ALA A 178 -12.20 8.29 0.75
N ASP A 179 -13.24 7.75 0.09
CA ASP A 179 -13.34 6.32 -0.21
C ASP A 179 -12.28 5.86 -1.23
N ALA A 180 -12.01 6.66 -2.25
CA ALA A 180 -10.91 6.42 -3.18
C ALA A 180 -9.55 6.39 -2.46
N ALA A 181 -9.30 7.34 -1.56
CA ALA A 181 -8.08 7.35 -0.76
C ALA A 181 -7.94 6.11 0.14
N ALA A 182 -9.03 5.70 0.80
CA ALA A 182 -9.02 4.46 1.60
C ALA A 182 -8.75 3.21 0.74
N THR A 183 -9.21 3.22 -0.51
CA THR A 183 -8.91 2.16 -1.48
C THR A 183 -7.42 2.16 -1.88
N TRP A 184 -6.85 3.33 -2.15
CA TRP A 184 -5.42 3.47 -2.43
C TRP A 184 -4.54 3.00 -1.27
N GLU A 185 -4.89 3.36 -0.03
CA GLU A 185 -4.17 2.94 1.17
C GLU A 185 -4.21 1.42 1.34
N ARG A 186 -5.38 0.80 1.14
CA ARG A 186 -5.54 -0.66 1.20
C ARG A 186 -4.73 -1.38 0.12
N ASP A 187 -4.79 -0.88 -1.13
CA ASP A 187 -4.03 -1.45 -2.24
C ASP A 187 -2.53 -1.41 -1.95
N ILE A 188 -2.01 -0.24 -1.59
CA ILE A 188 -0.60 -0.07 -1.24
C ILE A 188 -0.18 -0.95 -0.07
N ALA A 189 -0.97 -1.01 1.01
CA ALA A 189 -0.66 -1.87 2.15
C ALA A 189 -0.60 -3.35 1.75
N SER A 190 -1.53 -3.80 0.89
CA SER A 190 -1.55 -5.18 0.40
C SER A 190 -0.32 -5.51 -0.44
N ARG A 191 0.11 -4.58 -1.30
CA ARG A 191 1.29 -4.72 -2.15
C ARG A 191 2.59 -4.73 -1.35
N ILE A 192 2.70 -3.88 -0.33
CA ILE A 192 3.85 -3.88 0.58
C ILE A 192 3.92 -5.22 1.32
N LEU A 193 2.79 -5.73 1.81
CA LEU A 193 2.74 -7.01 2.51
C LEU A 193 3.15 -8.17 1.60
N ALA A 194 2.68 -8.19 0.35
CA ALA A 194 3.06 -9.19 -0.64
C ALA A 194 4.56 -9.13 -0.96
N ALA A 195 5.11 -7.93 -1.10
CA ALA A 195 6.55 -7.73 -1.32
C ALA A 195 7.36 -8.22 -0.10
N ASP A 196 6.97 -7.85 1.12
CA ASP A 196 7.62 -8.29 2.35
C ASP A 196 7.60 -9.82 2.50
N ALA A 197 6.48 -10.47 2.17
CA ALA A 197 6.34 -11.92 2.18
C ALA A 197 7.31 -12.59 1.18
N SER A 198 7.36 -12.09 -0.06
CA SER A 198 8.29 -12.60 -1.08
C SER A 198 9.76 -12.44 -0.67
N ALA A 199 10.10 -11.31 -0.03
CA ALA A 199 11.45 -11.06 0.47
C ALA A 199 11.81 -11.99 1.62
N ALA A 200 10.86 -12.28 2.52
CA ALA A 200 11.04 -13.23 3.61
C ALA A 200 11.28 -14.66 3.08
N ASP A 201 10.51 -15.12 2.09
CA ASP A 201 10.68 -16.44 1.47
C ASP A 201 12.04 -16.58 0.81
N LEU A 202 12.48 -15.56 0.06
CA LEU A 202 13.81 -15.53 -0.53
C LEU A 202 14.91 -15.55 0.55
N ALA A 203 14.73 -14.83 1.66
CA ALA A 203 15.68 -14.83 2.76
C ALA A 203 15.79 -16.22 3.42
N VAL A 204 14.65 -16.91 3.62
CA VAL A 204 14.60 -18.27 4.15
C VAL A 204 15.26 -19.26 3.19
N SER A 205 14.99 -19.18 1.89
CA SER A 205 15.65 -20.02 0.88
C SER A 205 17.17 -19.84 0.91
N ARG A 206 17.64 -18.59 0.89
CA ARG A 206 19.09 -18.29 0.99
C ARG A 206 19.70 -18.75 2.31
N ALA A 207 18.94 -18.74 3.40
CA ALA A 207 19.40 -19.25 4.68
C ALA A 207 19.56 -20.77 4.65
N ARG A 208 18.60 -21.50 4.06
CA ARG A 208 18.67 -22.95 3.86
C ARG A 208 19.83 -23.34 2.96
N ASP A 209 20.03 -22.65 1.84
CA ASP A 209 21.16 -22.91 0.93
C ASP A 209 22.51 -22.69 1.63
N ARG A 210 22.62 -21.63 2.46
CA ARG A 210 23.82 -21.38 3.25
C ARG A 210 24.03 -22.43 4.33
N ALA A 211 22.97 -22.93 4.96
CA ALA A 211 23.05 -24.03 5.93
C ALA A 211 23.55 -25.30 5.25
N ALA A 212 22.92 -25.72 4.14
CA ALA A 212 23.31 -26.90 3.38
C ALA A 212 24.78 -26.86 2.91
N ARG A 213 25.27 -25.70 2.45
CA ARG A 213 26.68 -25.53 2.08
C ARG A 213 27.62 -25.65 3.28
N ARG A 214 27.21 -25.18 4.46
CA ARG A 214 28.00 -25.33 5.68
C ARG A 214 28.04 -26.78 6.13
N ASP A 215 26.92 -27.47 6.08
CA ASP A 215 26.82 -28.88 6.48
C ASP A 215 27.66 -29.76 5.54
N ALA A 216 27.65 -29.50 4.23
CA ALA A 216 28.53 -30.17 3.28
C ALA A 216 30.03 -29.91 3.58
N ALA A 217 30.39 -28.66 3.85
CA ALA A 217 31.77 -28.32 4.20
C ALA A 217 32.22 -28.96 5.53
N LEU A 218 31.31 -29.10 6.51
CA LEU A 218 31.60 -29.81 7.76
C LEU A 218 31.79 -31.31 7.51
N ALA A 219 30.94 -31.93 6.69
CA ALA A 219 31.07 -33.34 6.33
C ALA A 219 32.40 -33.64 5.61
N ASP A 220 32.86 -32.75 4.73
CA ASP A 220 34.17 -32.87 4.07
C ASP A 220 35.32 -32.81 5.07
N VAL A 221 35.27 -31.88 6.04
CA VAL A 221 36.27 -31.78 7.11
C VAL A 221 36.26 -33.03 8.00
N ASP A 222 35.09 -33.53 8.36
CA ASP A 222 34.97 -34.75 9.16
C ASP A 222 35.52 -35.98 8.43
N ALA A 223 35.34 -36.05 7.10
CA ALA A 223 35.93 -37.08 6.26
C ALA A 223 37.47 -36.99 6.23
N GLU A 224 38.02 -35.78 6.11
CA GLU A 224 39.47 -35.55 6.16
C GLU A 224 40.07 -35.96 7.52
N ILE A 225 39.41 -35.60 8.63
CA ILE A 225 39.83 -36.00 9.98
C ILE A 225 39.81 -37.53 10.12
N ARG A 226 38.77 -38.19 9.61
CA ARG A 226 38.65 -39.66 9.64
C ARG A 226 39.76 -40.33 8.82
N ASP A 227 40.11 -39.77 7.67
CA ASP A 227 41.19 -40.29 6.83
C ASP A 227 42.57 -40.12 7.49
N VAL A 228 42.87 -38.94 8.01
CA VAL A 228 44.13 -38.66 8.73
C VAL A 228 44.28 -39.57 9.96
N SER A 229 43.21 -39.75 10.73
CA SER A 229 43.23 -40.63 11.91
C SER A 229 43.40 -42.11 11.52
N SER A 230 42.74 -42.58 10.46
CA SER A 230 42.93 -43.93 9.91
C SER A 230 44.38 -44.18 9.46
N ARG A 231 44.99 -43.21 8.75
CA ARG A 231 46.40 -43.26 8.33
C ARG A 231 47.36 -43.22 9.53
N ALA A 232 47.04 -42.48 10.58
CA ALA A 232 47.83 -42.45 11.81
C ALA A 232 47.76 -43.81 12.55
N ALA A 233 46.56 -44.37 12.71
CA ALA A 233 46.37 -45.67 13.34
C ALA A 233 47.07 -46.81 12.57
N SER A 234 46.99 -46.80 11.24
CA SER A 234 47.67 -47.78 10.38
C SER A 234 49.20 -47.72 10.52
N ARG A 235 49.77 -46.50 10.61
CA ARG A 235 51.21 -46.31 10.85
C ARG A 235 51.62 -46.78 12.25
N ALA A 236 50.84 -46.47 13.28
CA ALA A 236 51.11 -46.92 14.64
C ALA A 236 51.11 -48.47 14.73
N ALA A 237 50.13 -49.12 14.08
CA ALA A 237 50.07 -50.58 14.02
C ALA A 237 51.25 -51.21 13.26
N ALA A 238 51.74 -50.54 12.21
CA ALA A 238 52.95 -50.98 11.50
C ALA A 238 54.20 -50.88 12.39
N TYR A 239 54.40 -49.75 13.06
CA TYR A 239 55.52 -49.58 14.00
C TYR A 239 55.48 -50.59 15.14
N GLN A 240 54.30 -50.91 15.66
CA GLN A 240 54.16 -51.91 16.71
C GLN A 240 54.53 -53.32 16.23
N ARG A 241 54.13 -53.71 15.02
CA ARG A 241 54.58 -54.96 14.41
C ARG A 241 56.09 -55.01 14.21
N ASP A 242 56.69 -53.92 13.74
CA ASP A 242 58.14 -53.85 13.53
C ASP A 242 58.90 -53.99 14.87
N LEU A 243 58.40 -53.36 15.94
CA LEU A 243 58.94 -53.50 17.29
C LEU A 243 58.84 -54.94 17.80
N GLU A 244 57.69 -55.61 17.63
CA GLU A 244 57.52 -57.01 18.03
C GLU A 244 58.46 -57.97 17.28
N ILE A 245 58.75 -57.69 15.99
CA ILE A 245 59.71 -58.47 15.21
C ILE A 245 61.14 -58.24 15.73
N LEU A 246 61.50 -56.99 16.03
CA LEU A 246 62.81 -56.65 16.58
C LEU A 246 63.04 -57.29 17.96
N GLU A 247 62.04 -57.25 18.85
CA GLU A 247 62.10 -57.85 20.18
C GLU A 247 62.31 -59.38 20.09
N ARG A 248 61.57 -60.05 19.20
CA ARG A 248 61.74 -61.49 18.94
C ARG A 248 63.12 -61.83 18.35
N GLY A 249 63.64 -61.00 17.46
CA GLY A 249 64.98 -61.17 16.89
C GLY A 249 66.12 -60.91 17.87
N THR A 250 65.90 -60.10 18.91
CA THR A 250 66.87 -59.94 20.01
C THR A 250 66.88 -61.11 20.98
N ASP A 251 65.75 -61.80 21.17
CA ASP A 251 65.67 -63.03 21.98
C ASP A 251 66.31 -64.25 21.31
N ASP A 252 66.26 -64.31 19.97
CA ASP A 252 66.81 -65.44 19.17
C ASP A 252 68.31 -65.30 18.85
N ARG A 253 68.97 -64.23 19.33
CA ARG A 253 70.44 -64.13 19.27
C ARG A 253 71.01 -65.15 20.27
N PRO A 254 71.78 -66.17 19.82
CA PRO A 254 72.38 -67.13 20.75
C PRO A 254 73.26 -66.32 21.71
N ARG A 255 73.02 -66.51 23.01
CA ARG A 255 73.93 -66.06 24.07
C ARG A 255 75.29 -66.65 23.73
N ALA A 256 76.12 -65.86 23.04
CA ALA A 256 77.46 -66.27 22.68
C ALA A 256 78.17 -66.55 24.00
N SER A 257 78.38 -67.85 24.20
CA SER A 257 79.15 -68.47 25.25
C SER A 257 80.39 -67.63 25.55
N LYS A 258 80.40 -66.98 26.71
CA LYS A 258 81.65 -66.74 27.41
C LYS A 258 81.86 -67.92 28.35
N HIS A 259 82.15 -69.07 27.76
CA HIS A 259 82.86 -70.11 28.47
C HIS A 259 84.28 -69.61 28.72
N GLU A 260 84.61 -69.58 30.01
CA GLU A 260 85.85 -70.06 30.59
C GLU A 260 86.92 -70.56 29.62
N ASN A 261 88.13 -70.04 29.77
CA ASN A 261 89.31 -70.88 29.98
C ASN A 261 90.47 -70.04 30.52
N GLY A 262 91.06 -70.51 31.62
CA GLY A 262 92.33 -70.03 32.18
C GLY A 262 92.23 -69.55 33.61
#